data_AF-W0HLC7-F1
#
_entry.id   AF-W0HLC7-F1
#
_cell.length_a   1.000
_cell.length_b   1.000
_cell.length_c   1.000
_cell.angle_alpha   90.00
_cell.angle_beta   90.00
_cell.angle_gamma   90.00
#
_symmetry.space_group_name_H-M   'P 1'
#
loop_
_entity.id
_entity.type
_entity.pdbx_description
1 polymer ?
#
loop_
_entity_poly.entity_id
_entity_poly.type
_entity_poly.pdbx_seq_one_letter_code
_entity_poly.pdbx_strand_id
1 'polypeptide(L)'
;MGQVAFDTQEFVETLESAGLPKDQAKAISIAVRKSHEVADVATKRDLEDVRKDLTIQIADIRKDMDARFEKNEAQMQARFEKLETQMQTRFEKTDVQIADARKETSTQIALLRKDVESISTWLLIKMAAMMTALLGVAVTLVKILI
;
A
#
# COMPACT_ATOMS: atom_id res chain seq x y z
N MET A 1 -24.24 -38.80 -26.56
CA MET A 1 -25.45 -38.65 -27.39
C MET A 1 -25.01 -38.59 -28.83
N GLY A 2 -25.38 -39.58 -29.64
CA GLY A 2 -24.83 -39.82 -30.97
C GLY A 2 -25.02 -38.62 -31.90
N GLN A 3 -24.04 -38.40 -32.79
CA GLN A 3 -24.34 -37.78 -34.08
C GLN A 3 -25.60 -38.48 -34.59
N VAL A 4 -26.69 -37.74 -34.75
CA VAL A 4 -27.81 -38.25 -35.55
C VAL A 4 -27.23 -38.34 -36.94
N ALA A 5 -26.83 -39.54 -37.35
CA ALA A 5 -26.30 -39.78 -38.66
C ALA A 5 -27.35 -39.31 -39.66
N PHE A 6 -26.94 -38.51 -40.65
CA PHE A 6 -27.85 -38.07 -41.70
C PHE A 6 -28.34 -39.32 -42.45
N ASP A 7 -29.59 -39.70 -42.22
CA ASP A 7 -30.20 -40.85 -42.87
C ASP A 7 -30.49 -40.50 -44.33
N THR A 8 -29.56 -40.85 -45.20
CA THR A 8 -29.65 -40.57 -46.62
C THR A 8 -30.85 -41.27 -47.27
N GLN A 9 -31.34 -42.38 -46.71
CA GLN A 9 -32.43 -43.16 -47.27
C GLN A 9 -33.77 -42.52 -46.93
N GLU A 10 -34.01 -42.23 -45.64
CA GLU A 10 -35.23 -41.53 -45.19
C GLU A 10 -35.37 -40.17 -45.91
N PHE A 11 -34.26 -39.46 -46.10
CA PHE A 11 -34.24 -38.19 -46.82
C PHE A 11 -34.61 -38.34 -48.31
N VAL A 12 -34.13 -39.39 -48.99
CA VAL A 12 -34.49 -39.67 -50.39
C VAL A 12 -35.96 -40.06 -50.51
N GLU A 13 -36.46 -40.93 -49.63
CA GLU A 13 -37.86 -41.37 -49.63
C GLU A 13 -38.83 -40.20 -49.36
N THR A 14 -38.43 -39.25 -48.52
CA THR A 14 -39.19 -38.01 -48.26
C THR A 14 -39.28 -37.15 -49.52
N LEU A 15 -38.18 -36.99 -50.25
CA LEU A 15 -38.16 -36.22 -51.50
C LEU A 15 -38.95 -36.92 -52.63
N GLU A 16 -38.86 -38.25 -52.74
CA GLU A 16 -39.65 -39.04 -53.69
C GLU A 16 -41.16 -38.90 -53.39
N SER A 17 -41.55 -38.96 -52.11
CA SER A 17 -42.95 -38.78 -51.68
C SER A 17 -43.49 -37.36 -51.93
N ALA A 18 -42.60 -36.37 -51.95
CA ALA A 18 -42.91 -34.99 -52.32
C ALA A 18 -42.98 -34.76 -53.85
N GLY A 19 -42.77 -35.80 -54.66
CA GLY A 19 -42.88 -35.75 -56.11
C GLY A 19 -41.57 -35.49 -56.86
N LEU A 20 -40.42 -35.53 -56.17
CA LEU A 20 -39.11 -35.41 -56.83
C LEU A 20 -38.70 -36.74 -57.48
N PRO A 21 -38.19 -36.75 -58.73
CA PRO A 21 -37.63 -37.96 -59.32
C PRO A 21 -36.49 -38.55 -58.49
N LYS A 22 -36.44 -39.88 -58.39
CA LYS A 22 -35.47 -40.64 -57.60
C LYS A 22 -34.01 -40.18 -57.75
N ASP A 23 -33.60 -39.93 -58.99
CA ASP A 23 -32.22 -39.55 -59.29
C ASP A 23 -31.89 -38.13 -58.80
N GLN A 24 -32.86 -37.22 -58.85
CA GLN A 24 -32.73 -35.88 -58.28
C GLN A 24 -32.74 -35.92 -56.75
N ALA A 25 -33.63 -36.71 -56.15
CA ALA A 25 -33.69 -36.91 -54.70
C ALA A 25 -32.34 -37.46 -54.15
N LYS A 26 -31.76 -38.46 -54.81
CA LYS A 26 -30.43 -38.99 -54.48
C LYS A 26 -29.33 -37.94 -54.63
N ALA A 27 -29.34 -37.16 -55.71
CA ALA A 27 -28.32 -36.13 -55.94
C ALA A 27 -28.36 -35.06 -54.83
N ILE A 28 -29.54 -34.62 -54.40
CA ILE A 28 -29.71 -33.66 -53.31
C ILE A 28 -29.27 -34.26 -51.97
N SER A 29 -29.65 -35.50 -51.67
CA SER A 29 -29.23 -36.22 -50.45
C SER A 29 -27.69 -36.27 -50.32
N ILE A 30 -27.00 -36.59 -51.42
CA ILE A 30 -25.54 -36.63 -51.46
C ILE A 30 -24.94 -35.24 -51.26
N ALA A 31 -25.49 -34.22 -51.92
CA ALA A 31 -25.00 -32.84 -51.79
C ALA A 31 -25.15 -32.32 -50.35
N VAL A 32 -26.28 -32.57 -49.69
CA VAL A 32 -26.56 -32.18 -48.31
C VAL A 32 -25.70 -32.96 -47.31
N ARG A 33 -25.54 -34.28 -47.50
CA ARG A 33 -24.64 -35.08 -46.66
C ARG A 33 -23.21 -34.55 -46.72
N LYS A 34 -22.73 -34.27 -47.94
CA LYS A 34 -21.38 -33.75 -48.17
C LYS A 34 -21.18 -32.36 -47.58
N SER A 35 -22.20 -31.49 -47.57
CA SER A 35 -22.09 -30.18 -46.92
C SER A 35 -22.01 -30.28 -45.39
N HIS A 36 -22.65 -31.29 -44.79
CA HIS A 36 -22.53 -31.56 -43.35
C HIS A 36 -21.24 -32.30 -42.96
N GLU A 37 -20.67 -33.14 -43.83
CA GLU A 37 -19.37 -33.81 -43.61
C GLU A 37 -18.19 -32.83 -43.70
N VAL A 38 -18.31 -31.75 -44.48
CA VAL A 38 -17.28 -30.72 -44.64
C VAL A 38 -17.36 -29.63 -43.55
N ALA A 39 -18.46 -29.57 -42.81
CA ALA A 39 -18.59 -28.66 -41.68
C ALA A 39 -17.81 -29.21 -40.48
N ASP A 40 -16.63 -28.63 -40.22
CA ASP A 40 -15.82 -28.90 -39.03
C ASP A 40 -16.55 -28.36 -37.78
N VAL A 41 -17.50 -29.15 -37.26
CA VAL A 41 -18.36 -28.77 -36.15
C VAL A 41 -17.87 -29.40 -34.85
N ALA A 42 -17.74 -28.56 -33.82
CA ALA A 42 -17.48 -29.04 -32.47
C ALA A 42 -18.61 -30.00 -32.03
N THR A 43 -18.22 -31.19 -31.58
CA THR A 43 -19.15 -32.18 -31.05
C THR A 43 -19.59 -31.83 -29.64
N LYS A 44 -20.67 -32.47 -29.16
CA LYS A 44 -21.08 -32.37 -27.75
C LYS A 44 -19.97 -32.80 -26.79
N ARG A 45 -19.12 -33.74 -27.20
CA ARG A 45 -18.00 -34.20 -26.39
C ARG A 45 -16.93 -33.11 -26.26
N ASP A 46 -16.60 -32.45 -27.36
CA ASP A 46 -15.63 -31.34 -27.35
C ASP A 46 -16.11 -30.21 -26.41
N LEU A 47 -17.40 -29.89 -26.45
CA LEU A 47 -17.99 -28.91 -25.53
C LEU A 47 -17.97 -29.36 -24.07
N GLU A 48 -18.16 -30.66 -23.81
CA GLU A 48 -18.09 -31.21 -22.46
C GLU A 48 -16.66 -31.20 -21.91
N ASP A 49 -15.68 -31.50 -22.75
CA ASP A 49 -14.26 -31.48 -22.40
C ASP A 49 -13.81 -30.04 -22.11
N VAL A 50 -14.18 -29.07 -22.95
CA VAL A 50 -13.95 -27.63 -22.69
C VAL A 50 -14.65 -27.19 -21.40
N ARG A 51 -15.89 -27.63 -21.14
CA ARG A 51 -16.61 -27.28 -19.90
C ARG A 51 -15.88 -27.79 -18.66
N LYS A 52 -15.37 -29.03 -18.70
CA LYS A 52 -14.61 -29.62 -17.59
C LYS A 52 -13.31 -28.87 -17.37
N ASP A 53 -12.57 -28.60 -18.44
CA ASP A 53 -11.31 -27.86 -18.38
C ASP A 53 -11.51 -26.45 -17.82
N LEU A 54 -12.50 -25.70 -18.30
CA LEU A 54 -12.85 -24.39 -17.76
C LEU A 54 -13.26 -24.45 -16.29
N THR A 55 -13.97 -25.49 -15.87
CA THR A 55 -14.36 -25.66 -14.46
C THR A 55 -13.13 -25.84 -13.57
N ILE A 56 -12.14 -26.62 -14.03
CA ILE A 56 -10.87 -26.82 -13.32
C ILE A 56 -10.09 -25.50 -13.26
N GLN A 57 -9.92 -24.82 -14.39
CA GLN A 57 -9.20 -23.54 -14.45
C GLN A 57 -9.83 -22.48 -13.55
N ILE A 58 -11.17 -22.38 -13.52
CA ILE A 58 -11.88 -21.45 -12.64
C ILE A 58 -11.65 -21.81 -11.16
N ALA A 59 -11.64 -23.09 -10.81
CA ALA A 59 -11.36 -23.53 -9.44
C ALA A 59 -9.92 -23.18 -9.03
N ASP A 60 -8.94 -23.39 -9.92
CA ASP A 60 -7.55 -23.04 -9.67
C ASP A 60 -7.34 -21.53 -9.52
N ILE A 61 -7.99 -20.72 -10.37
CA ILE A 61 -7.96 -19.25 -10.26
C ILE A 61 -8.55 -18.79 -8.93
N ARG A 62 -9.68 -19.36 -8.49
CA ARG A 62 -10.27 -19.04 -7.18
C ARG A 62 -9.31 -19.35 -6.04
N LYS A 63 -8.67 -20.52 -6.08
CA LYS A 63 -7.67 -20.92 -5.09
C LYS A 63 -6.45 -20.00 -5.07
N ASP A 64 -5.93 -19.59 -6.24
CA ASP A 64 -4.82 -18.63 -6.32
C ASP A 64 -5.24 -17.25 -5.79
N MET A 65 -6.47 -16.81 -6.09
CA MET A 65 -7.02 -15.56 -5.57
C MET A 65 -7.11 -15.59 -4.04
N ASP A 66 -7.68 -16.66 -3.46
CA ASP A 66 -7.79 -16.81 -2.00
C ASP A 66 -6.40 -16.76 -1.34
N ALA A 67 -5.43 -17.51 -1.88
CA ALA A 67 -4.05 -17.50 -1.38
C ALA A 67 -3.39 -16.10 -1.48
N ARG A 68 -3.67 -15.34 -2.54
CA ARG A 68 -3.18 -13.96 -2.69
C ARG A 68 -3.84 -13.01 -1.70
N PHE A 69 -5.13 -13.18 -1.43
CA PHE A 69 -5.84 -12.37 -0.44
C PHE A 69 -5.29 -12.63 0.97
N GLU A 70 -5.15 -13.89 1.38
CA GLU A 70 -4.55 -14.27 2.66
C GLU A 70 -3.13 -13.69 2.80
N LYS A 71 -2.31 -13.81 1.74
CA LYS A 71 -0.96 -13.23 1.73
C LYS A 71 -0.97 -11.71 1.88
N ASN A 72 -1.90 -11.02 1.20
CA ASN A 72 -2.01 -9.56 1.29
C ASN A 72 -2.47 -9.12 2.69
N GLU A 73 -3.44 -9.82 3.28
CA GLU A 73 -3.90 -9.58 4.64
C GLU A 73 -2.76 -9.74 5.65
N ALA A 74 -1.99 -10.84 5.57
CA ALA A 74 -0.82 -11.06 6.41
C ALA A 74 0.25 -9.97 6.23
N GLN A 75 0.51 -9.54 4.98
CA GLN A 75 1.44 -8.45 4.70
C GLN A 75 0.96 -7.11 5.26
N MET A 76 -0.34 -6.84 5.19
CA MET A 76 -0.94 -5.63 5.73
C MET A 76 -0.83 -5.61 7.26
N GLN A 77 -1.14 -6.73 7.93
CA GLN A 77 -0.98 -6.87 9.38
C GLN A 77 0.48 -6.66 9.82
N ALA A 78 1.43 -7.28 9.13
CA ALA A 78 2.86 -7.10 9.41
C ALA A 78 3.32 -5.64 9.21
N ARG A 79 2.77 -4.93 8.22
CA ARG A 79 3.05 -3.51 8.01
C ARG A 79 2.49 -2.64 9.13
N PHE A 80 1.29 -2.96 9.64
CA PHE A 80 0.69 -2.24 10.77
C PHE A 80 1.50 -2.43 12.05
N GLU A 81 1.88 -3.66 12.39
CA GLU A 81 2.73 -3.94 13.55
C GLU A 81 4.09 -3.23 13.44
N LYS A 82 4.69 -3.24 12.25
CA LYS A 82 5.91 -2.47 11.99
C LYS A 82 5.71 -0.96 12.15
N LEU A 83 4.58 -0.42 11.72
CA LEU A 83 4.29 1.01 11.89
C LEU A 83 4.10 1.36 13.36
N GLU A 84 3.40 0.54 14.12
CA GLU A 84 3.17 0.71 15.55
C GLU A 84 4.50 0.72 16.34
N THR A 85 5.36 -0.28 16.10
CA THR A 85 6.70 -0.34 16.72
C THR A 85 7.58 0.85 16.34
N GLN A 86 7.54 1.30 15.07
CA GLN A 86 8.26 2.51 14.63
C GLN A 86 7.73 3.78 15.30
N MET A 87 6.42 3.92 15.44
CA MET A 87 5.81 5.05 16.15
C MET A 87 6.23 5.07 17.61
N GLN A 88 6.14 3.92 18.30
CA GLN A 88 6.55 3.78 19.69
C GLN A 88 8.02 4.19 19.88
N THR A 89 8.92 3.67 19.05
CA THR A 89 10.35 4.02 19.07
C THR A 89 10.57 5.52 18.86
N ARG A 90 9.79 6.14 17.97
CA ARG A 90 9.89 7.59 17.69
C ARG A 90 9.38 8.43 18.85
N PHE A 91 8.33 7.99 19.55
CA PHE A 91 7.84 8.65 20.76
C PHE A 91 8.87 8.58 21.89
N GLU A 92 9.41 7.39 22.16
CA GLU A 92 10.47 7.20 23.17
C GLU A 92 11.69 8.09 22.87
N LYS A 93 12.12 8.15 21.60
CA LYS A 93 13.20 9.04 21.19
C LYS A 93 12.86 10.52 21.39
N THR A 94 11.61 10.92 21.12
CA THR A 94 11.14 12.29 21.31
C THR A 94 11.12 12.65 22.80
N ASP A 95 10.66 11.74 23.66
CA ASP A 95 10.65 11.95 25.11
C ASP A 95 12.06 12.14 25.67
N VAL A 96 13.02 11.32 25.22
CA VAL A 96 14.44 11.48 25.57
C VAL A 96 14.95 12.85 25.11
N GLN A 97 14.69 13.24 23.86
CA GLN A 97 15.12 14.54 23.34
C GLN A 97 14.51 15.72 24.12
N ILE A 98 13.24 15.63 24.52
CA ILE A 98 12.59 16.65 25.34
C ILE A 98 13.22 16.71 26.73
N ALA A 99 13.51 15.57 27.35
CA ALA A 99 14.16 15.51 28.65
C ALA A 99 15.58 16.13 28.60
N ASP A 100 16.35 15.79 27.57
CA ASP A 100 17.68 16.35 27.35
C ASP A 100 17.63 17.87 27.13
N ALA A 101 16.72 18.35 26.27
CA ALA A 101 16.54 19.79 26.03
C ALA A 101 16.15 20.56 27.31
N ARG A 102 15.29 19.97 28.16
CA ARG A 102 14.94 20.56 29.47
C ARG A 102 16.13 20.60 30.41
N LYS A 103 16.95 19.55 30.44
CA LYS A 103 18.17 19.49 31.27
C LYS A 103 19.19 20.53 30.81
N GLU A 104 19.39 20.64 29.51
CA GLU A 104 20.27 21.65 28.91
C GLU A 104 19.79 23.05 29.26
N THR A 105 18.50 23.34 29.06
CA THR A 105 17.89 24.64 29.40
C THR A 105 18.08 24.98 30.88
N SER A 106 17.85 24.02 31.78
CA SER A 106 18.04 24.20 33.22
C SER A 106 19.50 24.52 33.57
N THR A 107 20.45 23.87 32.89
CA THR A 107 21.88 24.13 33.05
C THR A 107 22.25 25.53 32.56
N GLN A 108 21.74 25.93 31.40
CA GLN A 108 21.96 27.28 30.86
C GLN A 108 21.37 28.37 31.77
N ILE A 109 20.17 28.17 32.32
CA ILE A 109 19.56 29.10 33.29
C ILE A 109 20.42 29.21 34.56
N ALA A 110 20.95 28.11 35.07
CA ALA A 110 21.82 28.13 36.25
C ALA A 110 23.13 28.90 36.01
N LEU A 111 23.74 28.72 34.83
CA LEU A 111 24.92 29.48 34.42
C LEU A 111 24.60 30.98 34.29
N LEU A 112 23.50 31.33 33.60
CA LEU A 112 23.05 32.71 33.49
C LEU A 112 22.83 33.37 34.85
N ARG A 113 22.23 32.65 35.81
CA ARG A 113 22.05 33.16 37.18
C ARG A 113 23.38 33.45 37.86
N LYS A 114 24.35 32.53 37.74
CA LYS A 114 25.71 32.72 38.28
C LYS A 114 26.41 33.90 37.63
N ASP A 115 26.28 34.07 36.32
CA ASP A 115 26.87 35.19 35.58
C ASP A 115 26.27 36.52 36.03
N VAL A 116 24.93 36.59 36.20
CA VAL A 116 24.24 37.77 36.74
C VAL A 116 24.71 38.12 38.16
N GLU A 117 24.85 37.13 39.04
CA GLU A 117 25.38 37.33 40.40
C GLU A 117 26.84 37.84 40.37
N SER A 118 27.68 37.26 39.50
CA SER A 118 29.07 37.71 39.32
C SER A 118 29.16 39.13 38.77
N ILE A 119 28.31 39.51 37.82
CA ILE A 119 28.26 40.87 37.26
C ILE A 119 27.79 41.84 38.34
N SER A 120 26.73 41.51 39.08
CA SER A 120 26.19 42.34 40.15
C SER A 120 27.22 42.61 41.25
N THR A 121 27.91 41.57 41.73
CA THR A 121 28.95 41.70 42.76
C THR A 121 30.14 42.54 42.27
N TRP A 122 30.60 42.31 41.04
CA TRP A 122 31.69 43.09 40.46
C TRP A 122 31.33 44.58 40.29
N LEU A 123 30.10 44.87 39.85
CA LEU A 123 29.60 46.24 39.74
C LEU A 123 29.50 46.91 41.13
N LEU A 124 28.97 46.22 42.14
CA LEU A 124 28.90 46.74 43.51
C LEU A 124 30.28 47.09 44.06
N ILE A 125 31.28 46.21 43.87
CA ILE A 125 32.66 46.46 44.28
C ILE A 125 33.22 47.71 43.57
N LYS A 126 33.02 47.83 42.25
CA LYS A 126 33.47 49.00 41.49
C LYS A 126 32.82 50.30 41.95
N MET A 127 31.51 50.29 42.22
CA MET A 127 30.79 51.46 42.69
C MET A 127 31.25 51.86 44.10
N ALA A 128 31.46 50.90 45.00
CA ALA A 128 31.99 51.16 46.34
C ALA A 128 33.39 51.80 46.27
N ALA A 129 34.28 51.26 45.44
CA ALA A 129 35.61 51.84 45.21
C ALA A 129 35.53 53.28 44.69
N MET A 130 34.67 53.55 43.71
CA MET A 130 34.47 54.90 43.17
C MET A 130 33.94 55.89 44.21
N MET A 131 32.97 55.46 45.03
CA MET A 131 32.42 56.30 46.12
C MET A 131 33.49 56.65 47.17
N THR A 132 34.32 55.68 47.57
CA THR A 132 35.41 55.95 48.52
C THR A 132 36.46 56.91 47.95
N ALA A 133 36.78 56.79 46.65
CA ALA A 133 37.70 57.71 45.98
C ALA A 133 37.12 59.14 45.94
N LEU A 134 35.84 59.30 45.58
CA LEU A 134 35.17 60.60 45.55
C LEU A 134 35.08 61.25 46.94
N LEU A 135 34.74 60.48 47.98
CA LEU A 135 34.73 60.97 49.36
C LEU A 135 36.13 61.41 49.82
N GLY A 136 37.17 60.65 49.47
CA GLY A 136 38.56 61.03 49.78
C GLY A 136 38.95 62.37 49.16
N VAL A 137 38.63 62.57 47.87
CA VAL A 137 38.87 63.85 47.18
C VAL A 137 38.11 64.99 47.88
N ALA A 138 36.82 64.80 48.20
CA ALA A 138 36.03 65.80 48.89
C ALA A 138 36.63 66.20 50.25
N VAL A 139 37.06 65.23 51.06
CA VAL A 139 37.71 65.48 52.37
C VAL A 139 39.02 66.26 52.21
N THR A 140 39.83 65.93 51.21
CA THR A 140 41.07 66.68 50.94
C THR A 140 40.81 68.12 50.52
N LEU A 141 39.77 68.37 49.71
CA LEU A 141 39.38 69.72 49.31
C LEU A 141 38.92 70.55 50.51
N VAL A 142 38.09 69.99 51.40
CA VAL A 142 37.62 70.69 52.62
C VAL A 142 38.80 71.10 53.52
N LYS A 143 39.81 70.23 53.68
CA LYS A 143 41.01 70.56 54.48
C LYS A 143 41.86 71.70 53.90
N ILE A 144 41.80 71.95 52.59
CA ILE A 144 42.52 73.06 51.95
C ILE A 144 41.76 74.38 52.10
N LEU A 145 40.44 74.32 52.28
CA LEU A 145 39.53 75.47 52.33
C LEU A 145 39.29 76.06 53.74
N ILE A 146 39.59 75.31 54.81
CA ILE A 146 39.47 75.72 56.22
C ILE A 146 40.87 75.97 56.78
#